data_AF-A0A817I6P9-F1
#
_entry.id   AF-A0A817I6P9-F1
#
_cell.length_a   1.000
_cell.length_b   1.000
_cell.length_c   1.000
_cell.angle_alpha   90.00
_cell.angle_beta   90.00
_cell.angle_gamma   90.00
#
_symmetry.space_group_name_H-M   'P 1'
#
loop_
_entity.id
_entity.type
_entity.pdbx_description
1 polymer ?
#
loop_
_entity_poly.entity_id
_entity_poly.type
_entity_poly.pdbx_seq_one_letter_code
_entity_poly.pdbx_strand_id
1 'polypeptide(L)'
;MLLSLVITDPYFTRFPFSEIIQYTSSSLCLPRIIKAPLKFFNRSNETVYAIWNTIAGGNSSPILTNEIVDIYYPDNSPDALFDYYMTTEYTNYGSCSSSYSSMLITCGENTGWYLTLDNSFFSLVAFSVGTNTNYPQRDPLTITIEGSNLYGNELIFGWSWTLIYNGSTGLKYNPGRSTLGVLQTIPYFPIPFANYRVLVTSKRGIETCTSYTEFMMIGY
;
A
#
# COMPACT_ATOMS: atom_id res chain seq x y z
N MET A 1 -20.74 -1.48 56.22
CA MET A 1 -21.73 -0.39 56.13
C MET A 1 -21.75 0.05 54.67
N LEU A 2 -22.73 -0.42 53.90
CA LEU A 2 -22.89 -0.11 52.48
C LEU A 2 -23.66 1.19 52.34
N LEU A 3 -23.11 2.19 51.64
CA LEU A 3 -23.87 3.34 51.15
C LEU A 3 -24.13 3.13 49.65
N SER A 4 -25.40 2.96 49.29
CA SER A 4 -25.88 2.97 47.92
C SER A 4 -26.28 4.40 47.54
N LEU A 5 -25.64 4.97 46.52
CA LEU A 5 -26.09 6.20 45.87
C LEU A 5 -26.73 5.83 44.53
N VAL A 6 -28.03 6.06 44.39
CA VAL A 6 -28.79 5.87 43.15
C VAL A 6 -28.83 7.22 42.43
N ILE A 7 -28.26 7.28 41.22
CA ILE A 7 -28.48 8.40 40.29
C ILE A 7 -29.29 7.84 39.13
N THR A 8 -30.54 8.28 39.01
CA THR A 8 -31.41 8.03 37.85
C THR A 8 -31.32 9.21 36.90
N ASP A 9 -30.83 9.01 35.68
CA ASP A 9 -31.00 9.95 34.57
C ASP A 9 -31.85 9.26 33.47
N PRO A 10 -33.02 9.82 33.08
CA PRO A 10 -34.05 9.07 32.35
C PRO A 10 -33.97 9.10 30.81
N TYR A 11 -32.81 9.34 30.20
CA TYR A 11 -32.72 9.34 28.73
C TYR A 11 -31.41 8.77 28.18
N PHE A 12 -31.28 7.44 28.10
CA PHE A 12 -30.53 6.78 27.01
C PHE A 12 -30.82 5.26 26.99
N THR A 13 -31.57 4.80 26.00
CA THR A 13 -31.79 3.39 25.60
C THR A 13 -30.73 3.05 24.52
N ARG A 14 -30.08 1.88 24.35
CA ARG A 14 -30.09 0.49 24.88
C ARG A 14 -28.77 -0.23 24.46
N PHE A 15 -28.05 -0.84 25.43
CA PHE A 15 -27.24 -2.10 25.46
C PHE A 15 -26.05 -2.41 24.50
N PRO A 16 -25.10 -3.34 24.86
CA PRO A 16 -24.75 -3.94 26.18
C PRO A 16 -23.23 -3.95 26.48
N PHE A 17 -22.83 -4.05 27.74
CA PHE A 17 -21.84 -5.02 28.27
C PHE A 17 -21.72 -4.76 29.77
N SER A 18 -21.94 -5.80 30.56
CA SER A 18 -21.80 -5.79 32.01
C SER A 18 -20.32 -5.85 32.39
N GLU A 19 -19.76 -4.78 32.91
CA GLU A 19 -18.51 -4.84 33.66
C GLU A 19 -18.79 -4.58 35.14
N ILE A 20 -18.61 -5.63 35.94
CA ILE A 20 -18.49 -5.51 37.38
C ILE A 20 -17.09 -4.99 37.67
N ILE A 21 -16.95 -3.69 37.94
CA ILE A 21 -15.68 -3.12 38.39
C ILE A 21 -15.61 -3.21 39.92
N GLN A 22 -14.91 -4.22 40.43
CA GLN A 22 -14.46 -4.24 41.82
C GLN A 22 -13.24 -3.31 41.95
N TYR A 23 -13.46 -2.11 42.48
CA TYR A 23 -12.36 -1.25 42.90
C TYR A 23 -11.82 -1.75 44.24
N THR A 24 -10.74 -2.55 44.19
CA THR A 24 -9.86 -2.70 45.35
C THR A 24 -8.70 -1.72 45.20
N SER A 25 -8.47 -0.96 46.27
CA SER A 25 -7.47 0.10 46.31
C SER A 25 -6.06 -0.45 46.13
N SER A 26 -5.50 -0.29 44.93
CA SER A 26 -4.05 -0.23 44.73
C SER A 26 -3.77 0.42 43.38
N SER A 27 -2.94 1.47 43.39
CA SER A 27 -2.21 2.02 42.24
C SER A 27 -2.94 2.02 40.88
N LEU A 28 -3.48 3.18 40.50
CA LEU A 28 -3.82 3.49 39.09
C LEU A 28 -2.56 3.39 38.22
N CYS A 29 -2.26 2.19 37.75
CA CYS A 29 -1.40 1.99 36.59
C CYS A 29 -2.26 2.40 35.39
N LEU A 30 -2.22 3.69 35.04
CA LEU A 30 -2.76 4.13 33.76
C LEU A 30 -2.12 3.25 32.67
N PRO A 31 -2.90 2.69 31.73
CA PRO A 31 -2.31 1.94 30.63
C PRO A 31 -1.32 2.87 29.93
N ARG A 32 -0.04 2.54 30.02
CA ARG A 32 1.01 3.23 29.28
C ARG A 32 0.73 2.94 27.81
N ILE A 33 0.15 3.91 27.11
CA ILE A 33 0.03 3.84 25.66
C ILE A 33 1.44 3.94 25.11
N ILE A 34 2.06 2.79 24.85
CA ILE A 34 3.34 2.71 24.14
C ILE A 34 3.01 2.98 22.68
N LYS A 35 3.13 4.24 22.25
CA LYS A 35 3.12 4.57 20.83
C LYS A 35 4.41 4.00 20.25
N ALA A 36 4.30 2.96 19.41
CA ALA A 36 5.43 2.50 18.62
C ALA A 36 5.96 3.67 17.78
N PRO A 37 7.29 3.86 17.68
CA PRO A 37 7.85 4.91 16.85
C PRO A 37 7.53 4.62 15.38
N LEU A 38 7.21 5.67 14.62
CA LEU A 38 7.12 5.55 13.17
C LEU A 38 8.50 5.23 12.60
N LYS A 39 8.53 4.31 11.65
CA LYS A 39 9.73 3.89 10.92
C LYS A 39 9.46 3.90 9.43
N PHE A 40 10.51 4.17 8.65
CA PHE A 40 10.53 3.84 7.24
C PHE A 40 10.63 2.32 7.09
N PHE A 41 9.86 1.77 6.17
CA PHE A 41 10.01 0.36 5.79
C PHE A 41 11.35 0.19 5.09
N ASN A 42 12.25 -0.58 5.69
CA ASN A 42 13.55 -0.87 5.10
C ASN A 42 13.58 -2.34 4.67
N ARG A 43 13.60 -2.55 3.35
CA ARG A 43 13.60 -3.89 2.76
C ARG A 43 14.93 -4.58 3.05
N SER A 44 14.86 -5.78 3.62
CA SER A 44 16.03 -6.60 3.96
C SER A 44 16.04 -7.88 3.12
N ASN A 45 15.00 -8.71 3.25
CA ASN A 45 14.87 -10.00 2.58
C ASN A 45 13.51 -10.16 1.85
N GLU A 46 12.62 -9.18 2.00
CA GLU A 46 11.29 -9.23 1.43
C GLU A 46 11.34 -9.21 -0.10
N THR A 47 10.48 -10.03 -0.70
CA THR A 47 10.36 -10.11 -2.16
C THR A 47 9.22 -9.22 -2.65
N VAL A 48 9.47 -8.54 -3.76
CA VAL A 48 8.49 -7.69 -4.45
C VAL A 48 8.19 -8.30 -5.81
N TYR A 49 6.92 -8.51 -6.09
CA TYR A 49 6.46 -9.17 -7.29
C TYR A 49 5.68 -8.20 -8.15
N ALA A 50 6.06 -8.10 -9.42
CA ALA A 50 5.29 -7.37 -10.40
C ALA A 50 3.99 -8.12 -10.74
N ILE A 51 2.90 -7.39 -10.91
CA ILE A 51 1.59 -7.93 -11.29
C ILE A 51 0.89 -7.02 -12.29
N TRP A 52 -0.10 -7.58 -12.97
CA TRP A 52 -0.91 -6.87 -13.94
C TRP A 52 -2.31 -7.50 -14.08
N ASN A 53 -3.12 -6.89 -14.94
CA ASN A 53 -4.49 -7.30 -15.26
C ASN A 53 -5.40 -7.36 -14.04
N THR A 54 -5.35 -6.33 -13.20
CA THR A 54 -6.08 -6.39 -11.94
C THR A 54 -6.53 -5.01 -11.45
N ILE A 55 -7.57 -5.05 -10.63
CA ILE A 55 -8.16 -3.91 -9.93
C ILE A 55 -8.28 -4.28 -8.44
N ALA A 56 -8.61 -3.32 -7.58
CA ALA A 56 -8.88 -3.61 -6.18
C ALA A 56 -9.96 -4.70 -6.03
N GLY A 57 -9.69 -5.71 -5.19
CA GLY A 57 -10.51 -6.90 -5.00
C GLY A 57 -10.51 -7.89 -6.16
N GLY A 58 -9.77 -7.62 -7.24
CA GLY A 58 -9.65 -8.48 -8.42
C GLY A 58 -8.48 -9.46 -8.35
N ASN A 59 -8.59 -10.56 -9.08
CA ASN A 59 -7.48 -11.49 -9.28
C ASN A 59 -6.36 -10.81 -10.08
N SER A 60 -5.12 -11.20 -9.83
CA SER A 60 -3.93 -10.68 -10.51
C SER A 60 -3.18 -11.77 -11.23
N SER A 61 -2.61 -11.43 -12.38
CA SER A 61 -1.70 -12.32 -13.10
C SER A 61 -0.25 -12.03 -12.67
N PRO A 62 0.54 -13.05 -12.29
CA PRO A 62 1.98 -12.87 -12.08
C PRO A 62 2.65 -12.51 -13.41
N ILE A 63 3.78 -11.82 -13.34
CA ILE A 63 4.63 -11.57 -14.51
C ILE A 63 5.63 -12.71 -14.64
N LEU A 64 5.55 -13.46 -15.73
CA LEU A 64 6.57 -14.44 -16.10
C LEU A 64 7.61 -13.71 -16.95
N THR A 65 8.76 -13.40 -16.37
CA THR A 65 9.96 -13.08 -17.16
C THR A 65 10.19 -14.28 -18.08
N ASN A 66 10.33 -14.07 -19.40
CA ASN A 66 10.52 -15.05 -20.48
C ASN A 66 9.34 -15.23 -21.47
N GLU A 67 8.24 -14.49 -21.36
CA GLU A 67 7.26 -14.42 -22.45
C GLU A 67 7.58 -13.29 -23.43
N ILE A 68 7.16 -13.43 -24.69
CA ILE A 68 7.42 -12.51 -25.84
C ILE A 68 6.92 -11.06 -25.59
N VAL A 69 6.26 -10.82 -24.45
CA VAL A 69 5.76 -9.53 -23.99
C VAL A 69 6.40 -9.26 -22.62
N ASP A 70 7.63 -8.75 -22.61
CA ASP A 70 8.25 -8.26 -21.37
C ASP A 70 7.44 -7.05 -20.88
N ILE A 71 6.76 -7.25 -19.75
CA ILE A 71 5.95 -6.22 -19.09
C ILE A 71 6.85 -5.23 -18.30
N TYR A 72 8.14 -5.53 -18.17
CA TYR A 72 9.20 -4.59 -17.79
C TYR A 72 10.56 -5.17 -18.19
N TYR A 73 11.56 -4.32 -18.44
CA TYR A 73 12.94 -4.77 -18.67
C TYR A 73 13.57 -5.24 -17.35
N PRO A 74 14.49 -6.23 -17.35
CA PRO A 74 15.12 -6.71 -16.12
C PRO A 74 15.73 -5.60 -15.22
N ASP A 75 16.29 -4.55 -15.83
CA ASP A 75 16.86 -3.38 -15.13
C ASP A 75 15.78 -2.44 -14.53
N ASN A 76 14.51 -2.72 -14.78
CA ASN A 76 13.35 -1.98 -14.28
C ASN A 76 12.44 -2.86 -13.42
N SER A 77 13.02 -3.78 -12.65
CA SER A 77 12.28 -4.67 -11.76
C SER A 77 11.62 -3.92 -10.59
N PRO A 78 10.63 -4.52 -9.92
CA PRO A 78 10.03 -3.96 -8.71
C PRO A 78 11.02 -3.72 -7.56
N ASP A 79 12.23 -4.29 -7.64
CA ASP A 79 13.26 -4.11 -6.62
C ASP A 79 13.71 -2.65 -6.49
N ALA A 80 13.63 -1.89 -7.59
CA ALA A 80 13.93 -0.46 -7.60
C ALA A 80 13.01 0.36 -6.68
N LEU A 81 11.83 -0.16 -6.31
CA LEU A 81 10.87 0.59 -5.49
C LEU A 81 11.23 0.71 -4.02
N PHE A 82 12.26 -0.01 -3.57
CA PHE A 82 12.64 -0.10 -2.15
C PHE A 82 14.16 -0.13 -1.99
N ASP A 83 14.91 0.45 -2.94
CA ASP A 83 16.37 0.50 -2.92
C ASP A 83 16.92 1.84 -2.41
N TYR A 84 16.05 2.84 -2.16
CA TYR A 84 16.41 4.18 -1.74
C TYR A 84 17.21 4.99 -2.78
N TYR A 85 17.17 4.59 -4.06
CA TYR A 85 17.86 5.26 -5.17
C TYR A 85 16.88 5.84 -6.18
N MET A 86 16.74 7.17 -6.18
CA MET A 86 15.85 7.89 -7.11
C MET A 86 16.25 7.81 -8.60
N THR A 87 17.35 7.13 -8.93
CA THR A 87 17.89 6.98 -10.29
C THR A 87 17.56 5.62 -10.92
N THR A 88 17.13 4.63 -10.13
CA THR A 88 16.56 3.37 -10.63
C THR A 88 15.05 3.54 -10.75
N GLU A 89 14.40 2.76 -11.62
CA GLU A 89 12.94 2.87 -11.77
C GLU A 89 12.29 1.52 -12.04
N TYR A 90 11.15 1.31 -11.41
CA TYR A 90 10.25 0.25 -11.78
C TYR A 90 9.38 0.71 -12.94
N THR A 91 9.21 -0.16 -13.93
CA THR A 91 8.31 0.08 -15.06
C THR A 91 7.29 -1.05 -15.14
N ASN A 92 6.07 -0.76 -15.61
CA ASN A 92 5.08 -1.78 -15.90
C ASN A 92 4.27 -1.39 -17.14
N TYR A 93 4.39 -2.17 -18.21
CA TYR A 93 3.67 -1.99 -19.48
C TYR A 93 2.22 -2.54 -19.43
N GLY A 94 1.91 -3.40 -18.45
CA GLY A 94 0.64 -4.12 -18.34
C GLY A 94 0.36 -5.01 -19.56
N SER A 95 -0.83 -4.83 -20.14
CA SER A 95 -1.23 -5.50 -21.39
C SER A 95 -0.62 -4.87 -22.64
N CYS A 96 0.03 -3.71 -22.51
CA CYS A 96 0.82 -3.12 -23.58
C CYS A 96 2.22 -3.75 -23.54
N SER A 97 2.91 -3.79 -24.68
CA SER A 97 4.29 -4.31 -24.73
C SER A 97 5.28 -3.18 -24.93
N SER A 98 6.51 -3.40 -24.48
CA SER A 98 7.67 -2.56 -24.82
C SER A 98 7.94 -2.57 -26.33
N SER A 99 7.56 -3.64 -27.04
CA SER A 99 7.77 -3.84 -28.48
C SER A 99 6.70 -3.19 -29.38
N TYR A 100 5.53 -2.84 -28.83
CA TYR A 100 4.45 -2.18 -29.57
C TYR A 100 4.40 -0.70 -29.19
N SER A 101 4.71 0.17 -30.15
CA SER A 101 4.66 1.64 -30.02
C SER A 101 3.24 2.22 -29.85
N SER A 102 2.23 1.39 -29.56
CA SER A 102 0.85 1.86 -29.35
C SER A 102 0.74 2.51 -27.97
N MET A 103 1.12 3.79 -27.90
CA MET A 103 0.94 4.63 -26.73
C MET A 103 -0.56 4.85 -26.48
N LEU A 104 -1.12 4.19 -25.47
CA LEU A 104 -2.51 4.36 -25.05
C LEU A 104 -2.56 4.91 -23.64
N ILE A 105 -3.65 5.61 -23.31
CA ILE A 105 -3.85 6.14 -21.96
C ILE A 105 -3.97 5.02 -20.92
N THR A 106 -4.47 3.86 -21.32
CA THR A 106 -4.71 2.70 -20.44
C THR A 106 -3.48 1.82 -20.22
N CYS A 107 -2.39 2.04 -20.96
CA CYS A 107 -1.19 1.21 -20.80
C CYS A 107 -0.53 1.49 -19.44
N GLY A 108 -0.15 0.44 -18.71
CA GLY A 108 0.38 0.57 -17.35
C GLY A 108 -0.67 0.93 -16.28
N GLU A 109 -1.93 1.14 -16.64
CA GLU A 109 -3.04 1.17 -15.67
C GLU A 109 -3.50 -0.27 -15.38
N ASN A 110 -4.10 -0.50 -14.20
CA ASN A 110 -4.46 -1.84 -13.71
C ASN A 110 -3.25 -2.78 -13.59
N THR A 111 -2.11 -2.17 -13.24
CA THR A 111 -0.83 -2.82 -13.02
C THR A 111 -0.27 -2.44 -11.66
N GLY A 112 0.75 -3.14 -11.20
CA GLY A 112 1.47 -2.74 -10.00
C GLY A 112 2.31 -3.87 -9.46
N TRP A 113 2.35 -3.98 -8.14
CA TRP A 113 3.18 -4.95 -7.45
C TRP A 113 2.52 -5.42 -6.16
N TYR A 114 2.99 -6.55 -5.64
CA TYR A 114 2.77 -6.90 -4.24
C TYR A 114 4.09 -7.22 -3.54
N LEU A 115 4.12 -6.91 -2.25
CA LEU A 115 5.23 -7.11 -1.33
C LEU A 115 4.80 -8.15 -0.30
N THR A 116 5.63 -9.15 -0.08
CA THR A 116 5.46 -10.15 0.97
C THR A 116 6.48 -9.90 2.07
N LEU A 117 6.03 -9.62 3.29
CA LEU A 117 6.92 -9.40 4.42
C LEU A 117 7.40 -10.74 4.99
N ASP A 118 8.71 -10.86 5.22
CA ASP A 118 9.30 -12.08 5.76
C ASP A 118 8.93 -12.25 7.24
N ASN A 119 7.92 -13.09 7.50
CA ASN A 119 7.45 -13.46 8.85
C ASN A 119 7.22 -12.27 9.80
N SER A 120 6.78 -11.13 9.25
CA SER A 120 6.50 -9.93 10.03
C SER A 120 5.21 -9.27 9.57
N PHE A 121 4.68 -8.41 10.45
CA PHE A 121 3.52 -7.58 10.15
C PHE A 121 3.95 -6.13 10.21
N PHE A 122 3.43 -5.33 9.29
CA PHE A 122 3.65 -3.89 9.26
C PHE A 122 2.31 -3.17 9.29
N SER A 123 2.25 -2.02 9.95
CA SER A 123 1.10 -1.12 9.87
C SER A 123 1.45 0.09 9.01
N LEU A 124 1.03 0.07 7.74
CA LEU A 124 1.19 1.22 6.85
C LEU A 124 0.33 2.40 7.30
N VAL A 125 0.97 3.53 7.59
CA VAL A 125 0.33 4.79 8.04
C VAL A 125 0.41 5.87 6.96
N ALA A 126 1.52 5.91 6.21
CA ALA A 126 1.71 6.88 5.15
C ALA A 126 2.65 6.32 4.07
N PHE A 127 2.61 6.93 2.90
CA PHE A 127 3.52 6.62 1.81
C PHE A 127 3.87 7.83 0.96
N SER A 128 4.95 7.75 0.19
CA SER A 128 5.27 8.67 -0.90
C SER A 128 5.81 7.90 -2.11
N VAL A 129 5.59 8.45 -3.30
CA VAL A 129 5.99 7.85 -4.57
C VAL A 129 6.99 8.76 -5.27
N GLY A 130 8.08 8.19 -5.77
CA GLY A 130 9.08 8.90 -6.58
C GLY A 130 8.64 9.01 -8.04
N THR A 131 8.78 10.18 -8.64
CA THR A 131 8.48 10.36 -10.08
C THR A 131 9.42 9.54 -10.97
N ASN A 132 8.98 9.16 -12.17
CA ASN A 132 9.84 8.58 -13.21
C ASN A 132 11.07 9.47 -13.52
N THR A 133 12.17 8.88 -13.99
CA THR A 133 13.43 9.58 -14.28
C THR A 133 13.36 10.55 -15.47
N ASN A 134 12.60 10.24 -16.51
CA ASN A 134 12.68 10.91 -17.83
C ASN A 134 11.33 11.41 -18.37
N TYR A 135 10.26 10.62 -18.22
CA TYR A 135 8.97 10.82 -18.87
C TYR A 135 7.86 11.08 -17.85
N PRO A 136 7.43 12.35 -17.67
CA PRO A 136 6.37 12.67 -16.72
C PRO A 136 5.03 12.00 -17.02
N GLN A 137 4.77 11.62 -18.29
CA GLN A 137 3.55 10.93 -18.73
C GLN A 137 3.38 9.55 -18.08
N ARG A 138 4.48 8.94 -17.63
CA ARG A 138 4.48 7.62 -17.00
C ARG A 138 4.26 7.67 -15.48
N ASP A 139 4.21 8.86 -14.88
CA ASP A 139 4.00 8.97 -13.44
C ASP A 139 2.61 8.42 -13.05
N PRO A 140 2.52 7.55 -12.04
CA PRO A 140 1.23 7.15 -11.48
C PRO A 140 0.60 8.34 -10.74
N LEU A 141 -0.65 8.67 -11.05
CA LEU A 141 -1.37 9.77 -10.38
C LEU A 141 -2.27 9.28 -9.26
N THR A 142 -2.87 8.10 -9.44
CA THR A 142 -3.73 7.45 -8.44
C THR A 142 -3.40 5.98 -8.33
N ILE A 143 -3.59 5.46 -7.12
CA ILE A 143 -3.36 4.06 -6.78
C ILE A 143 -4.45 3.54 -5.84
N THR A 144 -4.57 2.22 -5.77
CA THR A 144 -5.12 1.54 -4.61
C THR A 144 -4.04 0.82 -3.83
N ILE A 145 -4.18 0.74 -2.51
CA ILE A 145 -3.35 -0.09 -1.65
C ILE A 145 -4.26 -1.05 -0.90
N GLU A 146 -3.85 -2.32 -0.88
CA GLU A 146 -4.54 -3.39 -0.19
C GLU A 146 -3.60 -4.15 0.72
N GLY A 147 -4.14 -4.72 1.80
CA GLY A 147 -3.42 -5.57 2.73
C GLY A 147 -3.93 -7.02 2.71
N SER A 148 -3.04 -7.98 2.94
CA SER A 148 -3.40 -9.40 3.12
C SER A 148 -2.56 -10.05 4.23
N ASN A 149 -3.18 -11.01 4.91
CA ASN A 149 -2.53 -11.91 5.88
C ASN A 149 -2.48 -13.37 5.39
N LEU A 150 -2.78 -13.60 4.09
CA LEU A 150 -2.65 -14.90 3.43
C LEU A 150 -1.26 -15.02 2.78
N TYR A 151 -0.90 -16.21 2.28
CA TYR A 151 0.46 -16.47 1.80
C TYR A 151 0.49 -17.30 0.51
N GLY A 152 1.66 -17.28 -0.16
CA GLY A 152 1.93 -18.10 -1.33
C GLY A 152 0.93 -17.86 -2.46
N ASN A 153 0.38 -18.95 -3.01
CA ASN A 153 -0.50 -18.89 -4.18
C ASN A 153 -1.84 -18.20 -3.91
N GLU A 154 -2.23 -17.97 -2.66
CA GLU A 154 -3.47 -17.24 -2.35
C GLU A 154 -3.40 -15.77 -2.77
N LEU A 155 -2.19 -15.20 -2.83
CA LEU A 155 -1.98 -13.79 -3.15
C LEU A 155 -2.32 -13.43 -4.60
N ILE A 156 -2.54 -14.41 -5.48
CA ILE A 156 -3.02 -14.16 -6.85
C ILE A 156 -4.51 -13.83 -6.89
N PHE A 157 -5.28 -14.17 -5.85
CA PHE A 157 -6.72 -14.01 -5.86
C PHE A 157 -7.16 -12.72 -5.19
N GLY A 158 -8.13 -12.04 -5.78
CA GLY A 158 -8.62 -10.74 -5.31
C GLY A 158 -9.28 -10.78 -3.94
N TRP A 159 -9.93 -11.89 -3.59
CA TRP A 159 -10.58 -12.07 -2.28
C TRP A 159 -9.59 -12.13 -1.12
N SER A 160 -8.30 -12.35 -1.40
CA SER A 160 -7.23 -12.36 -0.41
C SER A 160 -6.87 -10.96 0.10
N TRP A 161 -7.34 -9.91 -0.59
CA TRP A 161 -6.90 -8.54 -0.41
C TRP A 161 -8.00 -7.68 0.19
N THR A 162 -7.63 -6.86 1.18
CA THR A 162 -8.51 -5.87 1.81
C THR A 162 -8.08 -4.48 1.38
N LEU A 163 -8.96 -3.72 0.74
CA LEU A 163 -8.70 -2.33 0.33
C LEU A 163 -8.52 -1.43 1.55
N ILE A 164 -7.36 -0.78 1.63
CA ILE A 164 -7.02 0.16 2.70
C ILE A 164 -6.81 1.60 2.22
N TYR A 165 -6.57 1.79 0.93
CA TYR A 165 -6.42 3.12 0.33
C TYR A 165 -6.89 3.12 -1.12
N ASN A 166 -7.56 4.19 -1.53
CA ASN A 166 -7.89 4.48 -2.91
C ASN A 166 -7.81 6.01 -3.10
N GLY A 167 -6.79 6.48 -3.81
CA GLY A 167 -6.55 7.91 -3.87
C GLY A 167 -5.30 8.29 -4.66
N SER A 168 -4.82 9.50 -4.41
CA SER A 168 -3.69 10.09 -5.12
C SER A 168 -2.36 9.48 -4.67
N THR A 169 -1.37 9.50 -5.55
CA THR A 169 0.04 9.22 -5.20
C THR A 169 0.76 10.44 -4.63
N GLY A 170 0.12 11.61 -4.59
CA GLY A 170 0.78 12.88 -4.29
C GLY A 170 1.54 13.49 -5.47
N LEU A 171 1.43 12.90 -6.67
CA LEU A 171 2.09 13.36 -7.90
C LEU A 171 1.19 14.21 -8.81
N LYS A 172 0.01 14.64 -8.35
CA LYS A 172 -0.90 15.50 -9.14
C LYS A 172 -0.15 16.69 -9.75
N TYR A 173 0.59 17.41 -8.91
CA TYR A 173 1.56 18.41 -9.35
C TYR A 173 2.92 17.72 -9.54
N ASN A 174 3.55 17.92 -10.70
CA ASN A 174 4.84 17.32 -11.00
C ASN A 174 5.95 18.01 -10.16
N PRO A 175 6.57 17.32 -9.17
CA PRO A 175 7.60 17.92 -8.31
C PRO A 175 8.97 18.07 -8.98
N GLY A 176 9.16 17.52 -10.18
CA GLY A 176 10.47 17.32 -10.79
C GLY A 176 10.64 15.87 -11.25
N ARG A 177 11.81 15.50 -11.76
CA ARG A 177 12.17 14.11 -12.05
C ARG A 177 12.96 13.53 -10.89
N SER A 178 12.91 12.21 -10.71
CA SER A 178 13.62 11.53 -9.61
C SER A 178 13.39 12.19 -8.25
N THR A 179 12.16 12.66 -8.01
CA THR A 179 11.79 13.43 -6.82
C THR A 179 10.56 12.80 -6.18
N LEU A 180 10.55 12.71 -4.85
CA LEU A 180 9.40 12.23 -4.09
C LEU A 180 8.22 13.19 -4.20
N GLY A 181 7.04 12.60 -4.33
CA GLY A 181 5.77 13.30 -4.26
C GLY A 181 5.40 13.76 -2.85
N VAL A 182 4.25 14.43 -2.77
CA VAL A 182 3.65 14.82 -1.49
C VAL A 182 3.26 13.58 -0.70
N LEU A 183 3.65 13.52 0.57
CA LEU A 183 3.30 12.41 1.47
C LEU A 183 1.79 12.21 1.56
N GLN A 184 1.34 10.97 1.39
CA GLN A 184 -0.05 10.56 1.48
C GLN A 184 -0.29 9.75 2.76
N THR A 185 -1.39 10.02 3.45
CA THR A 185 -1.78 9.30 4.68
C THR A 185 -2.81 8.22 4.39
N ILE A 186 -2.64 7.05 5.01
CA ILE A 186 -3.61 5.96 4.96
C ILE A 186 -4.64 6.16 6.07
N PRO A 187 -5.95 5.98 5.81
CA PRO A 187 -6.95 5.88 6.87
C PRO A 187 -6.55 4.84 7.92
N TYR A 188 -6.92 5.06 9.18
CA TYR A 188 -6.56 4.12 10.23
C TYR A 188 -7.18 2.73 9.97
N PHE A 189 -6.33 1.71 9.93
CA PHE A 189 -6.72 0.31 9.93
C PHE A 189 -6.22 -0.39 11.20
N PRO A 190 -7.08 -1.10 11.94
CA PRO A 190 -6.72 -1.65 13.25
C PRO A 190 -5.86 -2.92 13.19
N ILE A 191 -5.67 -3.51 12.00
CA ILE A 191 -5.00 -4.79 11.82
C ILE A 191 -3.78 -4.55 10.91
N PRO A 192 -2.55 -4.92 11.35
CA PRO A 192 -1.38 -4.88 10.48
C PRO A 192 -1.43 -6.01 9.46
N PHE A 193 -0.72 -5.83 8.34
CA PHE A 193 -0.71 -6.82 7.26
C PHE A 193 0.68 -7.42 7.05
N ALA A 194 0.70 -8.71 6.68
CA ALA A 194 1.90 -9.43 6.26
C ALA A 194 2.26 -9.17 4.79
N ASN A 195 1.30 -8.74 3.98
CA ASN A 195 1.51 -8.48 2.56
C ASN A 195 0.75 -7.23 2.13
N TYR A 196 1.34 -6.50 1.19
CA TYR A 196 0.75 -5.29 0.61
C TYR A 196 0.69 -5.41 -0.90
N ARG A 197 -0.42 -5.00 -1.51
CA ARG A 197 -0.58 -4.89 -2.95
C ARG A 197 -0.89 -3.46 -3.33
N VAL A 198 -0.17 -2.93 -4.31
CA VAL A 198 -0.34 -1.57 -4.81
C VAL A 198 -0.65 -1.63 -6.29
N LEU A 199 -1.75 -1.00 -6.70
CA LEU A 199 -2.22 -0.99 -8.08
C LEU A 199 -2.36 0.43 -8.57
N VAL A 200 -1.80 0.70 -9.75
CA VAL A 200 -1.94 1.97 -10.47
C VAL A 200 -3.32 2.01 -11.11
N THR A 201 -4.10 3.03 -10.77
CA THR A 201 -5.46 3.23 -11.33
C THR A 201 -5.52 4.36 -12.35
N SER A 202 -4.55 5.28 -12.34
CA SER A 202 -4.38 6.25 -13.42
C SER A 202 -2.96 6.78 -13.48
N LYS A 203 -2.58 7.32 -14.64
CA LYS A 203 -1.27 7.94 -14.89
C LYS A 203 -1.39 9.30 -15.56
N ARG A 204 -0.28 10.04 -15.61
CA ARG A 204 -0.30 11.46 -16.02
C ARG A 204 -0.64 11.68 -17.49
N GLY A 205 -0.19 10.80 -18.37
CA GLY A 205 -0.33 11.01 -19.81
C GLY A 205 -0.36 9.74 -20.64
N ILE A 206 -0.42 9.95 -21.94
CA ILE A 206 -0.45 8.88 -22.93
C ILE A 206 0.97 8.37 -23.14
N GLU A 207 1.19 7.11 -22.80
CA GLU A 207 2.47 6.42 -22.96
C GLU A 207 2.29 4.90 -22.85
N THR A 208 3.27 4.07 -23.22
CA THR A 208 3.12 2.60 -23.21
C THR A 208 3.20 1.95 -21.84
N CYS A 209 3.50 2.69 -20.78
CA CYS A 209 3.63 2.14 -19.42
C CYS A 209 3.36 3.17 -18.33
N THR A 210 3.38 2.67 -17.10
CA THR A 210 3.56 3.44 -15.87
C THR A 210 4.93 3.12 -15.29
N SER A 211 5.58 4.09 -14.68
CA SER A 211 6.90 3.89 -14.07
C SER A 211 7.18 4.92 -12.99
N TYR A 212 7.94 4.54 -11.97
CA TYR A 212 8.26 5.37 -10.81
C TYR A 212 9.51 4.82 -10.11
N THR A 213 10.20 5.72 -9.41
CA THR A 213 11.56 5.48 -8.91
C THR A 213 11.58 4.87 -7.52
N GLU A 214 10.61 5.19 -6.67
CA GLU A 214 10.60 4.76 -5.27
C GLU A 214 9.16 4.61 -4.76
N PHE A 215 8.95 3.69 -3.84
CA PHE A 215 7.74 3.60 -3.03
C PHE A 215 8.09 3.59 -1.53
N MET A 216 8.11 4.79 -0.94
CA MET A 216 8.47 4.95 0.46
C MET A 216 7.27 4.63 1.36
N MET A 217 7.37 3.57 2.16
CA MET A 217 6.36 3.20 3.15
C MET A 217 6.76 3.66 4.56
N ILE A 218 5.80 4.22 5.31
CA ILE A 218 6.00 4.72 6.67
C ILE A 218 4.93 4.08 7.58
N GLY A 219 5.37 3.53 8.72
CA GLY A 219 4.51 2.75 9.58
C GLY A 219 5.18 2.30 10.87
N TYR A 220 4.68 1.24 11.48
CA TYR A 220 5.25 0.61 12.68
C TYR A 220 5.25 -0.91 12.58
#